data_AF-A0AAE6QMV0-F1
#
_entry.id   AF-A0AAE6QMV0-F1
#
_cell.length_a   1.000
_cell.length_b   1.000
_cell.length_c   1.000
_cell.angle_alpha   90.00
_cell.angle_beta   90.00
_cell.angle_gamma   90.00
#
_symmetry.space_group_name_H-M   'P 1'
#
loop_
_entity.id
_entity.type
_entity.pdbx_description
1 polymer ?
#
loop_
_entity_poly.entity_id
_entity_poly.type
_entity_poly.pdbx_seq_one_letter_code
_entity_poly.pdbx_strand_id
1 'polypeptide(L)'
;MALKHFSSKYSVPLEVPSDEDIVEYLEPRGFDFSGVNVDYVLNFVPMQDEYAHDLLSLRKIHKSRMVLAAIPLSQKKIFPIVDSFGSITSRIYFKDPSLQNLAKQHRDILIPDEGKLFSYVDYDQYEAGIMAALSGDSLLTKLYAEGDLYEIAANSIFRDVTKRKEAKRLFLSYAYGMRHRDLIDASYGYGADRQHAKVFFKQFSEFEDWKSRVYTQFETDGKIGTALGNHIKREQTGALSEKEKRSAISQQVQGTASLIFKKALITMSGDPRVELKVPMHDAVLFQHQADFDPQVVVKIFAEAMSNHFEHKVTGKASLAPFGPPPEAVQIA
;
A
#
# COMPACT_ATOMS: atom_id res chain seq x y z
N MET A 1 -0.16 21.62 -17.22
CA MET A 1 1.21 21.50 -17.77
C MET A 1 1.72 20.05 -17.77
N ALA A 2 1.59 19.29 -16.67
CA ALA A 2 2.05 17.88 -16.59
C ALA A 2 1.57 16.97 -17.74
N LEU A 3 0.26 16.97 -18.06
CA LEU A 3 -0.28 16.15 -19.16
C LEU A 3 0.34 16.50 -20.53
N LYS A 4 0.50 17.80 -20.83
CA LYS A 4 1.13 18.26 -22.08
C LYS A 4 2.60 17.82 -22.17
N HIS A 5 3.32 17.89 -21.05
CA HIS A 5 4.70 17.42 -21.00
C HIS A 5 4.80 15.90 -21.19
N PHE A 6 3.95 15.12 -20.51
CA PHE A 6 3.90 13.66 -20.65
C PHE A 6 3.58 13.24 -22.08
N SER A 7 2.51 13.78 -22.66
CA SER A 7 2.09 13.53 -24.04
C SER A 7 3.21 13.86 -25.04
N SER A 8 3.90 14.99 -24.87
CA SER A 8 5.03 15.36 -25.72
C SER A 8 6.26 14.47 -25.54
N LYS A 9 6.59 14.05 -24.31
CA LYS A 9 7.79 13.24 -24.00
C LYS A 9 7.67 11.83 -24.60
N TYR A 10 6.48 11.24 -24.54
CA TYR A 10 6.26 9.86 -24.97
C TYR A 10 5.52 9.73 -26.31
N SER A 11 5.21 10.86 -26.95
CA SER A 11 4.47 10.91 -28.24
C SER A 11 3.14 10.16 -28.19
N VAL A 12 2.38 10.37 -27.11
CA VAL A 12 1.06 9.77 -26.88
C VAL A 12 -0.05 10.85 -26.92
N PRO A 13 -1.33 10.48 -27.10
CA PRO A 13 -2.44 11.45 -27.12
C PRO A 13 -2.46 12.40 -25.91
N LEU A 14 -3.09 13.57 -26.06
CA LEU A 14 -3.18 14.59 -25.01
C LEU A 14 -4.28 14.27 -23.99
N GLU A 15 -4.23 13.07 -23.44
CA GLU A 15 -5.15 12.56 -22.41
C GLU A 15 -4.40 11.66 -21.43
N VAL A 16 -4.99 11.40 -20.26
CA VAL A 16 -4.36 10.51 -19.28
C VAL A 16 -4.55 9.07 -19.79
N PRO A 17 -3.48 8.30 -20.03
CA PRO A 17 -3.61 6.97 -20.62
C PRO A 17 -4.47 6.03 -19.76
N SER A 18 -5.45 5.42 -20.42
CA SER A 18 -6.21 4.29 -19.90
C SER A 18 -5.31 3.05 -19.75
N ASP A 19 -5.82 2.02 -19.07
CA ASP A 19 -5.07 0.77 -18.95
C ASP A 19 -4.86 0.09 -20.33
N GLU A 20 -5.81 0.23 -21.26
CA GLU A 20 -5.69 -0.26 -22.64
C GLU A 20 -4.58 0.50 -23.39
N ASP A 21 -4.56 1.83 -23.34
CA ASP A 21 -3.52 2.65 -23.98
C ASP A 21 -2.11 2.29 -23.49
N ILE A 22 -1.99 1.94 -22.20
CA ILE A 22 -0.71 1.57 -21.59
C ILE A 22 -0.25 0.20 -22.08
N VAL A 23 -1.17 -0.76 -22.20
CA VAL A 23 -0.87 -2.07 -22.77
C VAL A 23 -0.41 -1.92 -24.22
N GLU A 24 -1.15 -1.17 -25.04
CA GLU A 24 -0.78 -0.91 -26.43
C GLU A 24 0.57 -0.20 -26.58
N TYR A 25 0.92 0.68 -25.63
CA TYR A 25 2.21 1.34 -25.61
C TYR A 25 3.35 0.41 -25.18
N LEU A 26 3.16 -0.42 -24.15
CA LEU A 26 4.25 -1.19 -23.54
C LEU A 26 4.42 -2.60 -24.14
N GLU A 27 3.37 -3.26 -24.60
CA GLU A 27 3.47 -4.63 -25.14
C GLU A 27 4.44 -4.73 -26.34
N PRO A 28 4.41 -3.81 -27.35
CA PRO A 28 5.39 -3.82 -28.45
C PRO A 28 6.84 -3.56 -28.00
N ARG A 29 7.02 -3.04 -26.77
CA ARG A 29 8.33 -2.77 -26.14
C ARG A 29 8.81 -3.94 -25.28
N GLY A 30 8.11 -5.09 -25.34
CA GLY A 30 8.53 -6.34 -24.68
C GLY A 30 8.01 -6.50 -23.24
N PHE A 31 7.05 -5.68 -22.82
CA PHE A 31 6.40 -5.86 -21.52
C PHE A 31 5.25 -6.86 -21.61
N ASP A 32 5.29 -7.88 -20.74
CA ASP A 32 4.28 -8.92 -20.67
C ASP A 32 3.20 -8.57 -19.63
N PHE A 33 1.94 -8.51 -20.09
CA PHE A 33 0.78 -8.31 -19.24
C PHE A 33 0.05 -9.61 -18.90
N SER A 34 0.54 -10.76 -19.37
CA SER A 34 -0.10 -12.06 -19.16
C SER A 34 -0.23 -12.40 -17.67
N GLY A 35 -1.48 -12.46 -17.22
CA GLY A 35 -1.83 -12.72 -15.83
C GLY A 35 -1.63 -11.55 -14.87
N VAL A 36 -0.93 -10.46 -15.23
CA VAL A 36 -0.71 -9.27 -14.38
C VAL A 36 -1.64 -8.12 -14.77
N ASN A 37 -1.83 -7.12 -13.90
CA ASN A 37 -2.53 -5.88 -14.27
C ASN A 37 -1.52 -4.77 -14.58
N VAL A 38 -1.99 -3.69 -15.19
CA VAL A 38 -1.16 -2.53 -15.55
C VAL A 38 -0.45 -1.95 -14.33
N ASP A 39 -1.16 -1.80 -13.21
CA ASP A 39 -0.58 -1.30 -11.97
C ASP A 39 0.60 -2.15 -11.49
N TYR A 40 0.54 -3.48 -11.64
CA TYR A 40 1.66 -4.35 -11.29
C TYR A 40 2.88 -4.08 -12.18
N VAL A 41 2.67 -3.96 -13.50
CA VAL A 41 3.75 -3.70 -14.44
C VAL A 41 4.41 -2.35 -14.14
N LEU A 42 3.62 -1.28 -14.02
CA LEU A 42 4.13 0.07 -13.72
C LEU A 42 4.87 0.14 -12.36
N ASN A 43 4.33 -0.53 -11.34
CA ASN A 43 4.89 -0.44 -9.99
C ASN A 43 5.97 -1.46 -9.69
N PHE A 44 6.18 -2.50 -10.50
CA PHE A 44 7.07 -3.59 -10.11
C PHE A 44 7.98 -4.08 -11.23
N VAL A 45 7.56 -3.98 -12.49
CA VAL A 45 8.43 -4.33 -13.63
C VAL A 45 9.37 -3.15 -13.94
N PRO A 46 10.69 -3.38 -14.05
CA PRO A 46 11.64 -2.33 -14.39
C PRO A 46 11.45 -1.87 -15.82
N MET A 47 11.54 -0.57 -16.02
CA MET A 47 11.53 0.04 -17.34
C MET A 47 12.86 0.77 -17.51
N GLN A 48 13.46 0.71 -18.70
CA GLN A 48 14.71 1.43 -18.97
C GLN A 48 14.50 2.94 -19.07
N ASP A 49 13.27 3.39 -19.33
CA ASP A 49 12.88 4.79 -19.38
C ASP A 49 12.14 5.23 -18.11
N GLU A 50 11.85 6.52 -18.03
CA GLU A 50 11.10 7.12 -16.92
C GLU A 50 9.57 6.98 -17.09
N TYR A 51 9.09 6.16 -18.03
CA TYR A 51 7.68 6.12 -18.41
C TYR A 51 6.77 5.79 -17.23
N ALA A 52 7.04 4.69 -16.53
CA ALA A 52 6.25 4.29 -15.38
C ALA A 52 6.26 5.37 -14.28
N HIS A 53 7.42 5.95 -13.99
CA HIS A 53 7.55 7.01 -13.00
C HIS A 53 6.69 8.24 -13.36
N ASP A 54 6.82 8.72 -14.59
CA ASP A 54 6.12 9.92 -15.06
C ASP A 54 4.61 9.69 -15.16
N LEU A 55 4.20 8.52 -15.61
CA LEU A 55 2.79 8.15 -15.70
C LEU A 55 2.16 8.02 -14.31
N LEU A 56 2.83 7.38 -13.35
CA LEU A 56 2.36 7.29 -11.96
C LEU A 56 2.25 8.69 -11.33
N SER A 57 3.22 9.57 -11.61
CA SER A 57 3.17 10.98 -11.18
C SER A 57 1.99 11.72 -11.81
N LEU A 58 1.77 11.58 -13.12
CA LEU A 58 0.62 12.16 -13.83
C LEU A 58 -0.71 11.65 -13.27
N ARG A 59 -0.86 10.34 -13.07
CA ARG A 59 -2.05 9.71 -12.47
C ARG A 59 -2.33 10.27 -11.08
N LYS A 60 -1.30 10.47 -10.26
CA LYS A 60 -1.43 11.06 -8.91
C LYS A 60 -1.94 12.51 -8.94
N ILE A 61 -1.42 13.32 -9.86
CA ILE A 61 -1.88 14.72 -10.07
C ILE A 61 -3.32 14.72 -10.56
N HIS A 62 -3.64 13.89 -11.55
CA HIS A 62 -4.99 13.79 -12.10
C HIS A 62 -6.02 13.38 -11.03
N LYS A 63 -5.72 12.33 -10.24
CA LYS A 63 -6.55 11.90 -9.11
C LYS A 63 -6.79 13.03 -8.10
N SER A 64 -5.75 13.77 -7.72
CA SER A 64 -5.90 14.91 -6.80
C SER A 64 -6.77 16.01 -7.40
N ARG A 65 -6.60 16.33 -8.68
CA ARG A 65 -7.46 17.30 -9.39
C ARG A 65 -8.92 16.87 -9.38
N MET A 66 -9.21 15.59 -9.61
CA MET A 66 -10.58 15.08 -9.59
C MET A 66 -11.23 15.22 -8.21
N VAL A 67 -10.47 14.92 -7.14
CA VAL A 67 -10.94 15.14 -5.76
C VAL A 67 -11.25 16.61 -5.52
N LEU A 68 -10.33 17.52 -5.85
CA LEU A 68 -10.50 18.96 -5.64
C LEU A 68 -11.69 19.53 -6.42
N ALA A 69 -11.87 19.10 -7.68
CA ALA A 69 -12.97 19.56 -8.52
C ALA A 69 -14.35 19.10 -8.03
N ALA A 70 -14.40 18.01 -7.25
CA ALA A 70 -15.64 17.48 -6.68
C ALA A 70 -16.02 18.12 -5.32
N ILE A 71 -15.18 19.00 -4.75
CA ILE A 71 -15.47 19.68 -3.48
C ILE A 71 -16.35 20.92 -3.74
N PRO A 72 -17.56 20.99 -3.17
CA PRO A 72 -18.42 22.17 -3.34
C PRO A 72 -17.87 23.36 -2.56
N LEU A 73 -17.60 24.48 -3.25
CA LEU A 73 -17.11 25.71 -2.63
C LEU A 73 -18.15 26.43 -1.76
N SER A 74 -19.43 26.08 -1.89
CA SER A 74 -20.52 26.67 -1.11
C SER A 74 -20.59 26.15 0.34
N GLN A 75 -19.88 25.06 0.66
CA GLN A 75 -19.92 24.43 1.97
C GLN A 75 -18.56 24.53 2.67
N LYS A 76 -18.58 24.75 3.99
CA LYS A 76 -17.37 24.75 4.82
C LYS A 76 -16.96 23.35 5.30
N LYS A 77 -17.80 22.34 5.08
CA LYS A 77 -17.59 20.95 5.48
C LYS A 77 -17.90 20.03 4.30
N ILE A 78 -17.20 18.90 4.24
CA ILE A 78 -17.36 17.89 3.19
C ILE A 78 -17.85 16.61 3.86
N PHE A 79 -18.88 16.00 3.29
CA PHE A 79 -19.49 14.76 3.79
C PHE A 79 -19.40 13.66 2.72
N PRO A 80 -18.20 13.08 2.51
CA PRO A 80 -18.03 12.04 1.51
C PRO A 80 -18.78 10.76 1.88
N ILE A 81 -19.15 10.00 0.86
CA ILE A 81 -19.78 8.68 1.03
C ILE A 81 -18.70 7.67 1.42
N VAL A 82 -18.94 6.94 2.52
CA VAL A 82 -18.03 5.91 3.02
C VAL A 82 -18.55 4.53 2.66
N ASP A 83 -17.80 3.81 1.85
CA ASP A 83 -18.01 2.40 1.57
C ASP A 83 -17.08 1.56 2.45
N SER A 84 -17.63 1.03 3.54
CA SER A 84 -16.88 0.25 4.53
C SER A 84 -16.36 -1.09 3.99
N PHE A 85 -16.80 -1.54 2.82
CA PHE A 85 -16.38 -2.81 2.19
C PHE A 85 -16.05 -2.64 0.70
N GLY A 86 -15.57 -1.46 0.31
CA GLY A 86 -15.46 -1.05 -1.09
C GLY A 86 -14.39 -1.75 -1.93
N SER A 87 -13.71 -2.77 -1.41
CA SER A 87 -12.80 -3.62 -2.19
C SER A 87 -13.00 -5.11 -1.88
N ILE A 88 -12.50 -5.98 -2.76
CA ILE A 88 -12.44 -7.43 -2.54
C ILE A 88 -11.70 -7.77 -1.22
N THR A 89 -10.67 -7.01 -0.88
CA THR A 89 -9.92 -7.12 0.37
C THR A 89 -10.57 -6.39 1.55
N SER A 90 -11.83 -5.96 1.42
CA SER A 90 -12.63 -5.26 2.44
C SER A 90 -12.11 -3.88 2.87
N ARG A 91 -11.25 -3.22 2.08
CA ARG A 91 -10.75 -1.87 2.41
C ARG A 91 -11.88 -0.84 2.41
N ILE A 92 -11.77 0.14 3.29
CA ILE A 92 -12.68 1.29 3.35
C ILE A 92 -12.36 2.22 2.18
N TYR A 93 -13.40 2.63 1.44
CA TYR A 93 -13.29 3.56 0.32
C TYR A 93 -14.16 4.80 0.51
N PHE A 94 -13.64 5.95 0.09
CA PHE A 94 -14.38 7.21 0.05
C PHE A 94 -14.77 7.56 -1.39
N LYS A 95 -16.01 8.04 -1.56
CA LYS A 95 -16.56 8.53 -2.83
C LYS A 95 -17.21 9.90 -2.62
N ASP A 96 -17.24 10.71 -3.68
CA ASP A 96 -17.96 11.98 -3.75
C ASP A 96 -17.73 12.96 -2.57
N PRO A 97 -16.48 13.43 -2.34
CA PRO A 97 -15.25 13.15 -3.09
C PRO A 97 -14.38 12.05 -2.47
N SER A 98 -13.53 11.43 -3.29
CA SER A 98 -12.60 10.38 -2.85
C SER A 98 -11.36 10.95 -2.14
N LEU A 99 -11.53 11.46 -0.92
CA LEU A 99 -10.46 12.11 -0.14
C LEU A 99 -9.18 11.27 0.02
N GLN A 100 -9.31 9.94 -0.04
CA GLN A 100 -8.17 9.03 0.03
C GLN A 100 -7.16 9.21 -1.12
N ASN A 101 -7.64 9.69 -2.27
CA ASN A 101 -6.83 9.93 -3.46
C ASN A 101 -6.14 11.31 -3.47
N LEU A 102 -6.37 12.14 -2.44
CA LEU A 102 -5.75 13.46 -2.34
C LEU A 102 -4.28 13.33 -1.94
N ALA A 103 -3.38 13.80 -2.81
CA ALA A 103 -1.95 13.80 -2.54
C ALA A 103 -1.63 14.66 -1.31
N LYS A 104 -0.65 14.21 -0.50
CA LYS A 104 -0.24 14.86 0.76
C LYS A 104 -0.07 16.38 0.65
N GLN A 105 0.53 16.87 -0.43
CA GLN A 105 0.78 18.29 -0.68
C GLN A 105 -0.48 19.16 -0.85
N HIS A 106 -1.65 18.55 -1.03
CA HIS A 106 -2.94 19.24 -1.19
C HIS A 106 -3.90 18.96 -0.03
N ARG A 107 -3.44 18.28 1.03
CA ARG A 107 -4.28 17.92 2.18
C ARG A 107 -4.44 19.06 3.20
N ASP A 108 -3.71 20.15 3.02
CA ASP A 108 -3.82 21.41 3.76
C ASP A 108 -5.18 22.12 3.60
N ILE A 109 -5.96 21.75 2.59
CA ILE A 109 -7.36 22.20 2.45
C ILE A 109 -8.28 21.68 3.57
N LEU A 110 -7.86 20.62 4.29
CA LEU A 110 -8.61 20.04 5.39
C LEU A 110 -8.04 20.56 6.70
N ILE A 111 -8.88 21.28 7.45
CA ILE A 111 -8.53 21.86 8.75
C ILE A 111 -9.42 21.28 9.85
N PRO A 112 -8.92 21.20 11.11
CA PRO A 112 -9.75 20.78 12.24
C PRO A 112 -10.88 21.77 12.51
N ASP A 113 -11.91 21.31 13.22
CA ASP A 113 -12.90 22.22 13.80
C ASP A 113 -12.22 23.23 14.75
N GLU A 114 -12.84 24.39 14.93
CA GLU A 114 -12.34 25.46 15.79
C GLU A 114 -12.02 24.94 17.21
N GLY A 115 -10.84 25.30 17.73
CA GLY A 115 -10.36 24.88 19.05
C GLY A 115 -9.81 23.45 19.12
N LYS A 116 -9.78 22.69 18.02
CA LYS A 116 -9.28 21.31 17.98
C LYS A 116 -8.01 21.16 17.17
N LEU A 117 -7.36 20.01 17.35
CA LEU A 117 -6.16 19.62 16.62
C LEU A 117 -6.44 18.38 15.77
N PHE A 118 -5.75 18.28 14.63
CA PHE A 118 -5.67 17.05 13.84
C PHE A 118 -4.43 16.25 14.22
N SER A 119 -4.63 14.95 14.38
CA SER A 119 -3.56 13.96 14.48
C SER A 119 -3.79 12.86 13.45
N TYR A 120 -2.68 12.29 12.97
CA TYR A 120 -2.70 11.27 11.94
C TYR A 120 -1.79 10.12 12.35
N VAL A 121 -2.38 8.94 12.51
CA VAL A 121 -1.69 7.73 12.94
C VAL A 121 -1.65 6.77 11.76
N ASP A 122 -0.48 6.22 11.48
CA ASP A 122 -0.22 5.27 10.41
C ASP A 122 0.47 4.01 10.97
N TYR A 123 0.22 2.86 10.36
CA TYR A 123 0.97 1.65 10.67
C TYR A 123 2.35 1.69 10.00
N ASP A 124 3.39 1.31 10.74
CA ASP A 124 4.74 1.22 10.20
C ASP A 124 4.97 -0.16 9.59
N GLN A 125 5.36 -0.21 8.31
CA GLN A 125 5.68 -1.46 7.61
C GLN A 125 4.55 -2.51 7.70
N TYR A 126 3.30 -2.05 7.65
CA TYR A 126 2.12 -2.81 8.05
C TYR A 126 1.99 -4.18 7.38
N GLU A 127 2.04 -4.21 6.04
CA GLU A 127 1.93 -5.44 5.27
C GLU A 127 3.10 -6.41 5.57
N ALA A 128 4.31 -5.90 5.82
CA ALA A 128 5.47 -6.74 6.16
C ALA A 128 5.30 -7.41 7.53
N GLY A 129 4.78 -6.70 8.53
CA GLY A 129 4.48 -7.28 9.84
C GLY A 129 3.36 -8.32 9.78
N ILE A 130 2.35 -8.11 8.94
CA ILE A 130 1.29 -9.10 8.70
C ILE A 130 1.86 -10.34 8.01
N MET A 131 2.71 -10.16 6.99
CA MET A 131 3.40 -11.25 6.31
C MET A 131 4.29 -12.04 7.29
N ALA A 132 5.02 -11.36 8.18
CA ALA A 132 5.81 -12.00 9.23
C ALA A 132 4.93 -12.91 10.11
N ALA A 133 3.82 -12.36 10.60
CA ALA A 133 2.92 -13.08 11.49
C ALA A 133 2.21 -14.27 10.81
N LEU A 134 1.75 -14.11 9.57
CA LEU A 134 1.05 -15.16 8.83
C LEU A 134 1.99 -16.26 8.34
N SER A 135 3.21 -15.90 7.91
CA SER A 135 4.17 -16.87 7.40
C SER A 135 4.86 -17.68 8.49
N GLY A 136 5.07 -17.06 9.67
CA GLY A 136 5.91 -17.63 10.71
C GLY A 136 7.39 -17.68 10.33
N ASP A 137 7.81 -16.97 9.27
CA ASP A 137 9.20 -16.91 8.84
C ASP A 137 10.02 -16.15 9.90
N SER A 138 11.00 -16.86 10.47
CA SER A 138 11.81 -16.41 11.59
C SER A 138 12.69 -15.23 11.21
N LEU A 139 13.23 -15.22 9.98
CA LEU A 139 14.04 -14.11 9.48
C LEU A 139 13.19 -12.87 9.25
N LEU A 140 12.04 -13.00 8.59
CA LEU A 140 11.12 -11.89 8.34
C LEU A 140 10.62 -11.28 9.65
N THR A 141 10.27 -12.13 10.62
CA THR A 141 9.87 -11.70 11.97
C THR A 141 10.99 -10.93 12.66
N LYS A 142 12.22 -11.44 12.60
CA LYS A 142 13.41 -10.78 13.15
C LYS A 142 13.66 -9.42 12.49
N LEU A 143 13.71 -9.38 11.15
CA LEU A 143 13.97 -8.15 10.39
C LEU A 143 12.90 -7.08 10.65
N TYR A 144 11.64 -7.49 10.73
CA TYR A 144 10.56 -6.59 11.09
C TYR A 144 10.71 -6.09 12.53
N ALA A 145 11.15 -6.92 13.49
CA ALA A 145 11.33 -6.51 14.89
C ALA A 145 12.49 -5.53 15.08
N GLU A 146 13.66 -5.80 14.49
CA GLU A 146 14.93 -5.09 14.71
C GLU A 146 14.94 -3.63 14.24
N GLY A 147 14.03 -3.21 13.36
CA GLY A 147 13.95 -1.82 12.92
C GLY A 147 13.17 -1.63 11.63
N ASP A 148 13.79 -0.94 10.67
CA ASP A 148 13.26 -0.75 9.33
C ASP A 148 13.74 -1.86 8.40
N LEU A 149 12.86 -2.83 8.12
CA LEU A 149 13.15 -3.95 7.23
C LEU A 149 13.62 -3.47 5.86
N TYR A 150 13.07 -2.36 5.35
CA TYR A 150 13.39 -1.87 4.02
C TYR A 150 14.75 -1.19 3.98
N GLU A 151 15.21 -0.56 5.06
CA GLU A 151 16.60 -0.07 5.15
C GLU A 151 17.59 -1.22 5.24
N ILE A 152 17.28 -2.25 6.01
CA ILE A 152 18.12 -3.46 6.11
C ILE A 152 18.20 -4.16 4.74
N ALA A 153 17.05 -4.29 4.06
CA ALA A 153 16.99 -4.82 2.70
C ALA A 153 17.78 -3.93 1.71
N ALA A 154 17.67 -2.61 1.82
CA ALA A 154 18.40 -1.68 0.97
C ALA A 154 19.91 -1.84 1.12
N ASN A 155 20.41 -1.87 2.36
CA ASN A 155 21.81 -2.11 2.64
C ASN A 155 22.28 -3.51 2.19
N SER A 156 21.42 -4.53 2.29
CA SER A 156 21.78 -5.90 1.90
C SER A 156 21.85 -6.08 0.38
N ILE A 157 20.89 -5.50 -0.35
CA ILE A 157 20.73 -5.66 -1.80
C ILE A 157 21.62 -4.67 -2.56
N PHE A 158 21.62 -3.39 -2.15
CA PHE A 158 22.26 -2.30 -2.86
C PHE A 158 23.57 -1.81 -2.23
N ARG A 159 23.88 -2.23 -0.99
CA ARG A 159 24.95 -1.62 -0.18
C ARG A 159 24.75 -0.11 0.03
N ASP A 160 23.49 0.33 -0.02
CA ASP A 160 23.09 1.72 0.07
C ASP A 160 21.73 1.83 0.77
N VAL A 161 21.71 2.41 1.98
CA VAL A 161 20.49 2.62 2.76
C VAL A 161 19.54 3.63 2.11
N THR A 162 20.03 4.52 1.25
CA THR A 162 19.21 5.54 0.58
C THR A 162 18.24 4.90 -0.43
N LYS A 163 18.53 3.67 -0.88
CA LYS A 163 17.70 2.83 -1.77
C LYS A 163 16.52 2.15 -1.05
N ARG A 164 16.09 2.67 0.10
CA ARG A 164 14.96 2.15 0.90
C ARG A 164 13.67 2.00 0.08
N LYS A 165 13.36 2.96 -0.80
CA LYS A 165 12.13 2.93 -1.62
C LYS A 165 12.16 1.78 -2.62
N GLU A 166 13.28 1.59 -3.30
CA GLU A 166 13.51 0.50 -4.24
C GLU A 166 13.51 -0.85 -3.52
N ALA A 167 14.13 -0.94 -2.34
CA ALA A 167 14.11 -2.17 -1.54
C ALA A 167 12.69 -2.54 -1.08
N LYS A 168 11.88 -1.56 -0.65
CA LYS A 168 10.45 -1.78 -0.35
C LYS A 168 9.69 -2.32 -1.56
N ARG A 169 9.89 -1.71 -2.74
CA ARG A 169 9.26 -2.13 -4.00
C ARG A 169 9.64 -3.58 -4.35
N LEU A 170 10.92 -3.93 -4.26
CA LEU A 170 11.41 -5.30 -4.50
C LEU A 170 10.84 -6.30 -3.48
N PHE A 171 10.86 -5.96 -2.19
CA PHE A 171 10.36 -6.85 -1.15
C PHE A 171 8.87 -7.15 -1.32
N LEU A 172 8.04 -6.13 -1.56
CA LEU A 172 6.60 -6.33 -1.80
C LEU A 172 6.35 -7.10 -3.11
N SER A 173 7.16 -6.87 -4.15
CA SER A 173 7.08 -7.65 -5.39
C SER A 173 7.34 -9.13 -5.15
N TYR A 174 8.41 -9.45 -4.42
CA TYR A 174 8.76 -10.80 -4.00
C TYR A 174 7.65 -11.44 -3.18
N ALA A 175 7.11 -10.69 -2.20
CA ALA A 175 6.06 -11.16 -1.33
C ALA A 175 4.78 -11.50 -2.11
N TYR A 176 4.41 -10.66 -3.07
CA TYR A 176 3.28 -10.87 -3.97
C TYR A 176 3.66 -11.69 -5.22
N GLY A 177 4.56 -12.67 -5.09
CA GLY A 177 4.72 -13.73 -6.07
C GLY A 177 5.38 -13.33 -7.38
N MET A 178 6.19 -12.27 -7.42
CA MET A 178 7.08 -12.02 -8.56
C MET A 178 8.03 -13.21 -8.75
N ARG A 179 8.19 -13.67 -9.99
CA ARG A 179 9.09 -14.79 -10.32
C ARG A 179 10.53 -14.39 -9.99
N HIS A 180 11.32 -15.36 -9.53
CA HIS A 180 12.69 -15.12 -9.09
C HIS A 180 13.55 -14.43 -10.15
N ARG A 181 13.47 -14.87 -11.43
CA ARG A 181 14.24 -14.23 -12.52
C ARG A 181 13.88 -12.75 -12.67
N ASP A 182 12.59 -12.45 -12.74
CA ASP A 182 12.09 -11.09 -12.96
C ASP A 182 12.42 -10.18 -11.75
N LEU A 183 12.43 -10.74 -10.54
CA LEU A 183 12.88 -10.07 -9.33
C LEU A 183 14.38 -9.71 -9.36
N ILE A 184 15.22 -10.63 -9.83
CA ILE A 184 16.66 -10.37 -9.98
C ILE A 184 16.92 -9.35 -11.09
N ASP A 185 16.24 -9.45 -12.22
CA ASP A 185 16.29 -8.44 -13.29
C ASP A 185 15.84 -7.06 -12.76
N ALA A 186 14.82 -7.03 -11.91
CA ALA A 186 14.37 -5.81 -11.27
C ALA A 186 15.35 -5.19 -10.29
N SER A 187 15.96 -6.00 -9.44
CA SER A 187 17.01 -5.52 -8.56
C SER A 187 18.17 -4.91 -9.34
N TYR A 188 18.58 -5.56 -10.44
CA TYR A 188 19.66 -5.07 -11.31
C TYR A 188 19.29 -3.76 -12.00
N GLY A 189 18.05 -3.63 -12.49
CA GLY A 189 17.55 -2.40 -13.08
C GLY A 189 17.56 -1.20 -12.10
N TYR A 190 17.42 -1.43 -10.80
CA TYR A 190 17.56 -0.40 -9.77
C TYR A 190 19.02 -0.13 -9.35
N GLY A 191 19.99 -0.81 -9.95
CA GLY A 191 21.41 -0.66 -9.68
C GLY A 191 21.99 -1.62 -8.64
N ALA A 192 21.29 -2.70 -8.28
CA ALA A 192 21.84 -3.73 -7.40
C ALA A 192 22.75 -4.72 -8.13
N ASP A 193 23.66 -5.34 -7.39
CA ASP A 193 24.33 -6.56 -7.84
C ASP A 193 23.35 -7.75 -7.79
N ARG A 194 23.26 -8.53 -8.88
CA ARG A 194 22.35 -9.67 -9.01
C ARG A 194 22.58 -10.74 -7.94
N GLN A 195 23.83 -10.96 -7.55
CA GLN A 195 24.20 -11.92 -6.53
C GLN A 195 23.76 -11.45 -5.14
N HIS A 196 23.85 -10.15 -4.83
CA HIS A 196 23.33 -9.61 -3.57
C HIS A 196 21.83 -9.84 -3.43
N ALA A 197 21.05 -9.50 -4.46
CA ALA A 197 19.60 -9.75 -4.45
C ALA A 197 19.27 -11.25 -4.32
N LYS A 198 19.98 -12.10 -5.06
CA LYS A 198 19.80 -13.56 -5.00
C LYS A 198 20.09 -14.12 -3.61
N VAL A 199 21.20 -13.71 -3.00
CA VAL A 199 21.56 -14.13 -1.64
C VAL A 199 20.53 -13.63 -0.65
N PHE A 200 20.09 -12.38 -0.75
CA PHE A 200 19.10 -11.80 0.16
C PHE A 200 17.79 -12.59 0.16
N PHE A 201 17.16 -12.77 -1.02
CA PHE A 201 15.85 -13.42 -1.11
C PHE A 201 15.88 -14.93 -0.85
N LYS A 202 17.01 -15.61 -1.08
CA LYS A 202 17.15 -17.05 -0.81
C LYS A 202 17.00 -17.41 0.69
N GLN A 203 17.17 -16.43 1.58
CA GLN A 203 17.08 -16.67 3.02
C GLN A 203 15.63 -16.85 3.52
N PHE A 204 14.62 -16.44 2.75
CA PHE A 204 13.21 -16.49 3.14
C PHE A 204 12.54 -17.81 2.70
N SER A 205 13.16 -18.95 3.02
CA SER A 205 12.63 -20.27 2.65
C SER A 205 11.31 -20.59 3.35
N GLU A 206 11.17 -20.21 4.63
CA GLU A 206 9.95 -20.43 5.41
C GLU A 206 8.77 -19.62 4.85
N PHE A 207 9.05 -18.42 4.34
CA PHE A 207 8.09 -17.60 3.62
C PHE A 207 7.64 -18.23 2.29
N GLU A 208 8.56 -18.84 1.51
CA GLU A 208 8.19 -19.58 0.29
C GLU A 208 7.35 -20.82 0.60
N ASP A 209 7.66 -21.53 1.69
CA ASP A 209 6.85 -22.66 2.16
C ASP A 209 5.44 -22.20 2.56
N TRP A 210 5.33 -21.05 3.22
CA TRP A 210 4.03 -20.45 3.52
C TRP A 210 3.24 -20.09 2.26
N LYS A 211 3.87 -19.43 1.27
CA LYS A 211 3.21 -19.14 -0.01
C LYS A 211 2.69 -20.42 -0.68
N SER A 212 3.49 -21.47 -0.68
CA SER A 212 3.11 -22.78 -1.22
C SER A 212 1.89 -23.37 -0.49
N ARG A 213 1.85 -23.31 0.84
CA ARG A 213 0.68 -23.74 1.62
C ARG A 213 -0.57 -22.93 1.29
N VAL A 214 -0.45 -21.61 1.14
CA VAL A 214 -1.55 -20.72 0.74
C VAL A 214 -2.08 -21.10 -0.64
N TYR A 215 -1.20 -21.44 -1.60
CA TYR A 215 -1.61 -21.89 -2.93
C TYR A 215 -2.33 -23.23 -2.88
N THR A 216 -1.78 -24.22 -2.18
CA THR A 216 -2.43 -25.53 -2.02
C THR A 216 -3.78 -25.39 -1.34
N GLN A 217 -3.91 -24.53 -0.33
CA GLN A 217 -5.19 -24.26 0.31
C GLN A 217 -6.20 -23.66 -0.67
N PHE A 218 -5.81 -22.63 -1.44
CA PHE A 218 -6.73 -22.00 -2.38
C PHE A 218 -7.16 -22.94 -3.51
N GLU A 219 -6.25 -23.79 -3.98
CA GLU A 219 -6.53 -24.82 -4.97
C GLU A 219 -7.51 -25.87 -4.41
N THR A 220 -7.27 -26.37 -3.20
CA THR A 220 -8.07 -27.44 -2.58
C THR A 220 -9.46 -26.97 -2.16
N ASP A 221 -9.53 -25.83 -1.47
CA ASP A 221 -10.76 -25.36 -0.82
C ASP A 221 -11.69 -24.60 -1.79
N GLY A 222 -11.18 -24.19 -2.95
CA GLY A 222 -11.94 -23.36 -3.89
C GLY A 222 -12.13 -21.91 -3.43
N LYS A 223 -11.59 -21.55 -2.26
CA LYS A 223 -11.72 -20.23 -1.65
C LYS A 223 -10.55 -19.92 -0.72
N ILE A 224 -10.25 -18.65 -0.53
CA ILE A 224 -9.23 -18.22 0.43
C ILE A 224 -9.57 -16.85 1.01
N GLY A 225 -9.27 -16.62 2.29
CA GLY A 225 -9.76 -15.45 2.99
C GLY A 225 -9.19 -15.24 4.38
N THR A 226 -9.69 -14.19 5.02
CA THR A 226 -9.34 -13.78 6.39
C THR A 226 -10.03 -14.67 7.44
N ALA A 227 -9.52 -14.65 8.68
CA ALA A 227 -10.09 -15.39 9.81
C ALA A 227 -11.57 -15.04 10.12
N LEU A 228 -12.03 -13.84 9.77
CA LEU A 228 -13.43 -13.40 10.00
C LEU A 228 -14.29 -13.42 8.72
N GLY A 229 -13.88 -14.21 7.71
CA GLY A 229 -14.78 -14.65 6.65
C GLY A 229 -14.79 -13.85 5.35
N ASN A 230 -14.04 -12.75 5.22
CA ASN A 230 -13.84 -12.12 3.91
C ASN A 230 -12.97 -13.02 3.01
N HIS A 231 -13.54 -13.60 1.95
CA HIS A 231 -12.88 -14.57 1.09
C HIS A 231 -13.12 -14.30 -0.40
N ILE A 232 -12.12 -14.65 -1.21
CA ILE A 232 -12.27 -14.81 -2.66
C ILE A 232 -12.54 -16.27 -2.99
N LYS A 233 -13.25 -16.52 -4.09
CA LYS A 233 -13.52 -17.87 -4.63
C LYS A 233 -12.91 -17.99 -6.02
N ARG A 234 -12.48 -19.19 -6.38
CA ARG A 234 -12.07 -19.53 -7.74
C ARG A 234 -13.26 -20.05 -8.54
N GLU A 235 -13.32 -19.67 -9.80
CA GLU A 235 -14.34 -20.16 -10.75
C GLU A 235 -13.85 -21.36 -11.56
N GLN A 236 -12.55 -21.43 -11.83
CA GLN A 236 -11.93 -22.45 -12.68
C GLN A 236 -11.44 -23.63 -11.85
N THR A 237 -11.41 -24.83 -12.44
CA THR A 237 -10.80 -26.05 -11.87
C THR A 237 -9.39 -26.26 -12.42
N GLY A 238 -8.52 -27.00 -11.71
CA GLY A 238 -7.11 -27.23 -12.09
C GLY A 238 -6.07 -26.37 -11.37
N ALA A 239 -4.87 -26.25 -11.94
CA ALA A 239 -3.75 -25.55 -11.32
C ALA A 239 -3.99 -24.03 -11.28
N LEU A 240 -3.54 -23.38 -10.18
CA LEU A 240 -3.67 -21.93 -10.04
C LEU A 240 -2.81 -21.18 -11.07
N SER A 241 -3.43 -20.22 -11.74
CA SER A 241 -2.73 -19.21 -12.53
C SER A 241 -1.86 -18.31 -11.64
N GLU A 242 -0.86 -17.64 -12.22
CA GLU A 242 -0.03 -16.66 -11.51
C GLU A 242 -0.85 -15.47 -11.00
N LYS A 243 -1.99 -15.17 -11.63
CA LYS A 243 -2.95 -14.16 -11.15
C LYS A 243 -3.62 -14.64 -9.86
N GLU A 244 -4.14 -15.86 -9.85
CA GLU A 244 -4.81 -16.45 -8.69
C GLU A 244 -3.87 -16.62 -7.50
N LYS A 245 -2.62 -17.06 -7.74
CA LYS A 245 -1.59 -17.13 -6.70
C LYS A 245 -1.38 -15.77 -6.04
N ARG A 246 -1.27 -14.70 -6.82
CA ARG A 246 -1.10 -13.34 -6.29
C ARG A 246 -2.34 -12.83 -5.57
N SER A 247 -3.53 -13.08 -6.11
CA SER A 247 -4.79 -12.77 -5.45
C SER A 247 -4.93 -13.49 -4.11
N ALA A 248 -4.48 -14.74 -3.99
CA ALA A 248 -4.50 -15.50 -2.75
C ALA A 248 -3.61 -14.86 -1.67
N ILE A 249 -2.36 -14.54 -2.00
CA ILE A 249 -1.45 -13.83 -1.07
C ILE A 249 -2.01 -12.45 -0.71
N SER A 250 -2.48 -11.70 -1.71
CA SER A 250 -3.10 -10.39 -1.50
C SER A 250 -4.31 -10.48 -0.56
N GLN A 251 -5.16 -11.49 -0.71
CA GLN A 251 -6.32 -11.67 0.15
C GLN A 251 -5.92 -12.00 1.58
N GLN A 252 -4.94 -12.90 1.78
CA GLN A 252 -4.42 -13.27 3.10
C GLN A 252 -3.80 -12.06 3.80
N VAL A 253 -2.97 -11.28 3.10
CA VAL A 253 -2.26 -10.14 3.70
C VAL A 253 -3.17 -8.92 3.83
N GLN A 254 -3.71 -8.40 2.72
CA GLN A 254 -4.46 -7.13 2.71
C GLN A 254 -5.86 -7.27 3.31
N GLY A 255 -6.49 -8.44 3.16
CA GLY A 255 -7.75 -8.71 3.84
C GLY A 255 -7.57 -8.68 5.36
N THR A 256 -6.52 -9.35 5.86
CA THR A 256 -6.20 -9.35 7.30
C THR A 256 -5.79 -7.96 7.76
N ALA A 257 -5.04 -7.21 6.96
CA ALA A 257 -4.70 -5.80 7.21
C ALA A 257 -5.94 -4.94 7.37
N SER A 258 -6.91 -5.07 6.46
CA SER A 258 -8.16 -4.31 6.55
C SER A 258 -8.98 -4.69 7.77
N LEU A 259 -8.94 -5.96 8.18
CA LEU A 259 -9.65 -6.44 9.36
C LEU A 259 -9.05 -5.88 10.66
N ILE A 260 -7.73 -5.94 10.81
CA ILE A 260 -7.02 -5.38 11.97
C ILE A 260 -7.22 -3.87 12.04
N PHE A 261 -7.10 -3.17 10.90
CA PHE A 261 -7.31 -1.72 10.85
C PHE A 261 -8.72 -1.35 11.30
N LYS A 262 -9.76 -2.07 10.86
CA LYS A 262 -11.14 -1.86 11.33
C LYS A 262 -11.30 -2.11 12.84
N LYS A 263 -10.62 -3.12 13.40
CA LYS A 263 -10.61 -3.34 14.86
C LYS A 263 -10.03 -2.12 15.58
N ALA A 264 -8.91 -1.58 15.11
CA ALA A 264 -8.31 -0.37 15.67
C ALA A 264 -9.26 0.85 15.58
N LEU A 265 -9.94 1.04 14.45
CA LEU A 265 -10.93 2.11 14.27
C LEU A 265 -12.11 1.99 15.25
N ILE A 266 -12.62 0.77 15.46
CA ILE A 266 -13.70 0.52 16.42
C ILE A 266 -13.23 0.83 17.85
N THR A 267 -12.04 0.36 18.23
CA THR A 267 -11.47 0.62 19.56
C THR A 267 -11.25 2.11 19.80
N MET A 268 -10.64 2.85 18.87
CA MET A 268 -10.42 4.30 19.04
C MET A 268 -11.73 5.09 19.09
N SER A 269 -12.76 4.65 18.38
CA SER A 269 -14.07 5.31 18.38
C SER A 269 -14.83 5.12 19.71
N GLY A 270 -14.35 4.22 20.59
CA GLY A 270 -14.86 4.09 21.96
C GLY A 270 -14.37 5.17 22.92
N ASP A 271 -13.32 5.93 22.57
CA ASP A 271 -12.86 7.07 23.37
C ASP A 271 -13.60 8.35 22.95
N PRO A 272 -14.45 8.94 23.80
CA PRO A 272 -15.23 10.13 23.44
C PRO A 272 -14.38 11.38 23.20
N ARG A 273 -13.09 11.36 23.54
CA ARG A 273 -12.15 12.46 23.30
C ARG A 273 -11.58 12.44 21.88
N VAL A 274 -11.81 11.35 21.15
CA VAL A 274 -11.33 11.12 19.78
C VAL A 274 -12.49 11.18 18.81
N GLU A 275 -12.37 12.04 17.82
CA GLU A 275 -13.33 12.11 16.72
C GLU A 275 -12.68 11.64 15.43
N LEU A 276 -12.98 10.41 15.03
CA LEU A 276 -12.56 9.82 13.76
C LEU A 276 -13.06 10.68 12.59
N LYS A 277 -12.16 11.03 11.65
CA LYS A 277 -12.49 11.81 10.45
C LYS A 277 -12.29 11.01 9.16
N VAL A 278 -11.05 10.65 8.84
CA VAL A 278 -10.74 10.02 7.54
C VAL A 278 -9.82 8.81 7.73
N PRO A 279 -10.36 7.59 7.63
CA PRO A 279 -9.57 6.38 7.40
C PRO A 279 -8.95 6.39 6.00
N MET A 280 -7.63 6.34 5.93
CA MET A 280 -6.81 6.40 4.72
C MET A 280 -5.94 5.15 4.60
N HIS A 281 -6.46 4.11 3.93
CA HIS A 281 -5.80 2.81 3.81
C HIS A 281 -5.48 2.16 5.17
N ASP A 282 -4.24 2.29 5.64
CA ASP A 282 -3.68 1.81 6.89
C ASP A 282 -3.48 2.91 7.95
N ALA A 283 -3.85 4.14 7.62
CA ALA A 283 -3.75 5.30 8.50
C ALA A 283 -5.11 5.93 8.82
N VAL A 284 -5.19 6.72 9.88
CA VAL A 284 -6.42 7.43 10.27
C VAL A 284 -6.13 8.88 10.62
N LEU A 285 -6.91 9.79 10.03
CA LEU A 285 -7.04 11.17 10.49
C LEU A 285 -8.17 11.25 11.51
N PHE A 286 -7.87 11.85 12.65
CA PHE A 286 -8.84 12.14 13.70
C PHE A 286 -8.58 13.54 14.26
N GLN A 287 -9.61 14.10 14.91
CA GLN A 287 -9.45 15.33 15.68
C GLN A 287 -9.66 15.09 17.16
N HIS A 288 -9.05 15.94 17.98
CA HIS A 288 -9.11 15.88 19.42
C HIS A 288 -8.90 17.28 20.04
N GLN A 289 -9.17 17.40 21.34
CA GLN A 289 -8.84 18.59 22.12
C GLN A 289 -7.33 18.72 22.36
N ALA A 290 -6.84 19.93 22.62
CA ALA A 290 -5.41 20.19 22.78
C ALA A 290 -4.76 19.44 23.98
N ASP A 291 -5.54 19.08 24.99
CA ASP A 291 -5.11 18.35 26.18
C ASP A 291 -5.06 16.82 25.97
N PHE A 292 -5.55 16.30 24.85
CA PHE A 292 -5.51 14.89 24.53
C PHE A 292 -4.16 14.47 23.94
N ASP A 293 -3.59 13.38 24.45
CA ASP A 293 -2.35 12.77 23.93
C ASP A 293 -2.64 11.80 22.77
N PRO A 294 -2.27 12.13 21.52
CA PRO A 294 -2.51 11.26 20.37
C PRO A 294 -1.72 9.94 20.40
N GLN A 295 -0.73 9.78 21.28
CA GLN A 295 -0.04 8.50 21.49
C GLN A 295 -0.97 7.40 22.01
N VAL A 296 -2.12 7.76 22.60
CA VAL A 296 -3.15 6.78 22.95
C VAL A 296 -3.64 6.03 21.70
N VAL A 297 -3.86 6.74 20.58
CA VAL A 297 -4.31 6.14 19.32
C VAL A 297 -3.20 5.30 18.67
N VAL A 298 -1.94 5.75 18.78
CA VAL A 298 -0.78 4.96 18.34
C VAL A 298 -0.73 3.60 19.06
N LYS A 299 -0.91 3.58 20.39
CA LYS A 299 -0.96 2.35 21.18
C LYS A 299 -2.12 1.45 20.75
N ILE A 300 -3.31 2.02 20.55
CA ILE A 300 -4.48 1.26 20.07
C ILE A 300 -4.16 0.53 18.75
N PHE A 301 -3.50 1.21 17.81
CA PHE A 301 -3.12 0.61 16.53
C PHE A 301 -2.11 -0.53 16.73
N ALA A 302 -1.03 -0.28 17.48
CA ALA A 302 0.00 -1.28 17.77
C ALA A 302 -0.59 -2.52 18.50
N GLU A 303 -1.46 -2.30 19.48
CA GLU A 303 -2.14 -3.35 20.24
C GLU A 303 -3.14 -4.12 19.39
N ALA A 304 -3.92 -3.45 18.53
CA ALA A 304 -4.88 -4.12 17.66
C ALA A 304 -4.21 -5.17 16.76
N MET A 305 -3.03 -4.87 16.22
CA MET A 305 -2.25 -5.82 15.44
C MET A 305 -1.61 -6.89 16.33
N SER A 306 -0.97 -6.50 17.43
CA SER A 306 -0.31 -7.44 18.34
C SER A 306 -1.28 -8.48 18.89
N ASN A 307 -2.45 -8.04 19.37
CA ASN A 307 -3.48 -8.90 19.93
C ASN A 307 -4.10 -9.81 18.86
N HIS A 308 -4.25 -9.33 17.62
CA HIS A 308 -4.76 -10.17 16.53
C HIS A 308 -3.87 -11.39 16.27
N PHE A 309 -2.57 -11.24 16.42
CA PHE A 309 -1.59 -12.30 16.20
C PHE A 309 -1.08 -12.94 17.48
N GLU A 310 -1.79 -12.78 18.61
CA GLU A 310 -1.42 -13.37 19.90
C GLU A 310 0.03 -13.02 20.30
N HIS A 311 0.46 -11.79 20.01
CA HIS A 311 1.81 -11.27 20.24
C HIS A 311 2.96 -12.02 19.54
N LYS A 312 2.68 -12.84 18.52
CA LYS A 312 3.73 -13.42 17.65
C LYS A 312 4.55 -12.35 16.94
N VAL A 313 3.93 -11.20 16.67
CA VAL A 313 4.56 -10.00 16.12
C VAL A 313 4.01 -8.78 16.86
N THR A 314 4.90 -7.82 17.17
CA THR A 314 4.50 -6.55 17.77
C THR A 314 4.07 -5.56 16.69
N GLY A 315 2.82 -5.09 16.74
CA GLY A 315 2.35 -4.02 15.87
C GLY A 315 3.16 -2.74 16.06
N LYS A 316 3.47 -2.06 14.95
CA LYS A 316 4.19 -0.78 14.94
C LYS A 316 3.30 0.28 14.30
N ALA A 317 3.15 1.42 14.95
CA ALA A 317 2.42 2.56 14.43
C ALA A 317 3.10 3.84 14.91
N SER A 318 2.92 4.92 14.17
CA SER A 318 3.55 6.20 14.45
C SER A 318 2.63 7.37 14.12
N LEU A 319 2.91 8.52 14.74
CA LEU A 319 2.33 9.78 14.29
C LEU A 319 3.03 10.22 13.01
N ALA A 320 2.24 10.51 11.99
CA ALA A 320 2.74 10.93 10.70
C ALA A 320 2.18 12.31 10.32
N PRO A 321 2.95 13.13 9.57
CA PRO A 321 2.43 14.38 9.02
C PRO A 321 1.31 14.12 8.01
N PHE A 322 0.11 14.64 8.31
CA PHE A 322 -1.06 14.51 7.43
C PHE A 322 -0.91 15.31 6.13
N GLY A 323 -0.55 16.58 6.24
CA GLY A 323 -0.40 17.53 5.13
C GLY A 323 1.05 17.92 4.85
N PRO A 324 1.28 18.93 3.99
CA PRO A 324 2.61 19.50 3.82
C PRO A 324 3.11 20.15 5.13
N PRO A 325 4.43 20.32 5.30
CA PRO A 325 4.95 21.05 6.45
C PRO A 325 4.44 22.51 6.46
N PRO A 326 4.27 23.14 7.63
CA PRO A 326 3.68 24.48 7.75
C PRO A 326 4.35 25.56 6.89
N GLU A 327 5.64 25.42 6.60
CA GLU A 327 6.43 26.39 5.81
C GLU A 327 6.20 26.28 4.29
N ALA A 328 5.53 25.23 3.81
CA ALA A 328 5.28 25.04 2.38
C ALA A 328 4.05 25.83 1.86
N VAL A 329 3.33 26.53 2.73
CA VAL A 329 2.21 27.42 2.36
C VAL A 329 2.77 28.77 1.91
N GLN A 330 3.57 28.79 0.84
CA GLN A 330 3.68 29.99 0.03
C GLN A 330 2.41 30.07 -0.80
N ILE A 331 1.49 30.91 -0.34
CA ILE A 331 0.31 31.33 -1.08
C ILE A 331 0.82 31.91 -2.40
N ALA A 332 0.59 31.19 -3.49
CA ALA A 332 0.83 31.66 -4.86
C ALA A 332 -0.39 32.46 -5.35
#